data_AF-A0AAQ3QGV0-F1
#
_entry.id   AF-A0AAQ3QGV0-F1
#
_cell.length_a   1.000
_cell.length_b   1.000
_cell.length_c   1.000
_cell.angle_alpha   90.00
_cell.angle_beta   90.00
_cell.angle_gamma   90.00
#
_symmetry.space_group_name_H-M   'P 1'
#
loop_
_entity.id
_entity.type
_entity.pdbx_description
1 polymer ?
#
loop_
_entity_poly.entity_id
_entity_poly.type
_entity_poly.pdbx_seq_one_letter_code
_entity_poly.pdbx_strand_id
1 'polypeptide(L)' 'MCYEVKCSSCGKTTWGGCGRHVASVYQRIPEGQHCACREWPGVKLPGDGAAATDGRAAESNESASTCSVL' A
#
# COMPACT_ATOMS: atom_id res chain seq x y z
N MET A 1 12.02 0.11 8.56
CA MET A 1 11.90 -1.36 8.65
C MET A 1 10.47 -1.70 9.06
N CYS A 2 9.78 -2.63 8.40
CA CYS A 2 8.47 -3.10 8.87
C CYS A 2 8.62 -4.50 9.46
N TYR A 3 7.86 -4.80 10.52
CA TYR A 3 7.92 -6.08 11.22
C TYR A 3 6.51 -6.52 11.64
N GLU A 4 6.36 -7.82 11.89
CA GLU A 4 5.12 -8.40 12.40
C GLU A 4 4.96 -8.12 13.90
N VAL A 5 3.75 -7.72 14.31
CA VAL A 5 3.38 -7.50 15.71
C VAL A 5 1.98 -8.03 15.96
N LYS A 6 1.65 -8.40 17.20
CA LYS A 6 0.28 -8.79 17.53
C LYS A 6 -0.59 -7.59 17.84
N CYS A 7 -1.80 -7.59 17.29
CA CYS A 7 -2.79 -6.57 17.59
C CYS A 7 -3.44 -6.87 18.95
N SER A 8 -3.39 -5.91 19.89
CA SER A 8 -4.03 -6.05 21.20
C SER A 8 -5.57 -6.07 21.14
N SER A 9 -6.17 -5.52 20.07
CA SER A 9 -7.62 -5.43 19.93
C SER A 9 -8.26 -6.72 19.43
N CYS A 10 -7.61 -7.43 18.51
CA CYS A 10 -8.17 -8.64 17.89
C CYS A 10 -7.31 -9.91 18.05
N GLY A 11 -6.11 -9.79 18.61
CA GLY A 11 -5.17 -10.91 18.80
C GLY A 11 -4.49 -11.43 17.52
N LYS A 12 -4.86 -10.90 16.34
CA LYS A 12 -4.29 -11.27 15.04
C LYS A 12 -2.93 -10.61 14.78
N THR A 13 -2.22 -11.09 13.76
CA THR A 13 -0.93 -10.54 13.36
C THR A 13 -1.14 -9.30 12.48
N THR A 14 -0.55 -8.20 12.91
CA THR A 14 -0.50 -6.92 12.20
C THR A 14 0.95 -6.54 11.92
N TRP A 15 1.16 -5.39 11.30
CA TRP A 15 2.48 -4.87 10.98
C TRP A 15 2.78 -3.59 11.77
N GLY A 16 4.05 -3.35 12.09
CA GLY A 16 4.58 -2.10 12.64
C GLY A 16 5.61 -1.48 11.71
N GLY A 17 5.65 -0.14 11.60
CA GLY A 17 6.64 0.59 10.79
C GLY A 17 6.03 1.63 9.83
N CYS A 18 6.75 1.93 8.74
CA CYS A 18 6.45 3.04 7.82
C CYS A 18 5.61 2.69 6.57
N GLY A 19 5.02 1.50 6.46
CA GLY A 19 4.12 1.16 5.34
C GLY A 19 4.80 0.65 4.08
N ARG A 20 6.03 1.10 3.80
CA ARG A 20 6.76 0.74 2.57
C ARG A 20 7.13 -0.74 2.40
N HIS A 21 7.24 -1.49 3.50
CA HIS A 21 7.62 -2.91 3.45
C HIS A 21 6.48 -3.84 3.89
N VAL A 22 5.25 -3.33 3.91
CA VAL A 22 4.09 -4.05 4.44
C VAL A 22 3.69 -5.21 3.55
N ALA A 23 3.86 -5.10 2.23
CA ALA A 23 3.64 -6.21 1.31
C ALA A 23 4.51 -7.44 1.66
N SER A 24 5.78 -7.23 2.03
CA SER A 24 6.67 -8.31 2.44
C SER A 24 6.31 -8.90 3.79
N VAL A 25 5.77 -8.11 4.72
CA VAL A 25 5.27 -8.60 6.02
C VAL A 25 3.97 -9.39 5.80
N TYR A 26 3.09 -8.89 4.94
CA TYR A 26 1.82 -9.51 4.62
C TYR A 26 2.00 -10.92 4.05
N GLN A 27 2.93 -11.11 3.11
CA GLN A 27 3.25 -12.42 2.52
C GLN A 27 3.84 -13.43 3.51
N ARG A 28 4.40 -12.98 4.64
CA ARG A 28 4.91 -13.88 5.69
C ARG A 28 3.81 -14.38 6.62
N ILE A 29 2.69 -13.68 6.68
CA ILE A 29 1.56 -14.01 7.54
C ILE A 29 0.57 -14.85 6.71
N PRO A 30 0.13 -16.01 7.19
CA PRO A 30 -0.84 -16.83 6.46
C PRO A 30 -2.20 -16.14 6.35
N GLU A 31 -2.89 -16.42 5.25
CA GLU A 31 -4.23 -15.89 4.96
C GLU A 31 -5.20 -16.26 6.10
N GLY A 32 -5.90 -15.25 6.66
CA GLY A 32 -6.77 -15.40 7.82
C GLY A 32 -6.16 -14.98 9.16
N GLN A 33 -4.82 -14.86 9.25
CA GLN A 33 -4.13 -14.33 10.43
C GLN A 33 -3.83 -12.83 10.35
N HIS A 34 -4.17 -12.18 9.24
CA HIS A 34 -4.00 -10.74 9.07
C HIS A 34 -5.02 -9.97 9.91
N CYS A 35 -4.52 -9.00 10.67
CA CYS A 35 -5.36 -8.07 11.39
C CYS A 35 -6.09 -7.12 10.42
N ALA A 36 -7.42 -7.09 10.49
CA ALA A 36 -8.26 -6.15 9.73
C ALA A 36 -8.55 -4.83 10.46
N CYS A 37 -8.05 -4.65 11.69
CA CYS A 37 -8.22 -3.40 12.45
C CYS A 37 -7.42 -2.23 11.88
N ARG A 38 -6.54 -2.50 10.90
CA ARG A 38 -5.58 -1.57 10.31
C ARG A 38 -5.50 -1.82 8.81
N GLU A 39 -5.33 -0.75 8.04
CA GLU A 39 -5.08 -0.84 6.59
C GLU A 39 -3.71 -1.47 6.27
N TRP A 40 -3.65 -2.19 5.16
CA TRP A 40 -2.44 -2.83 4.63
C TRP A 40 -1.99 -2.11 3.35
N PRO A 41 -1.23 -1.01 3.47
CA PRO A 41 -0.76 -0.24 2.31
C PRO A 41 0.16 -1.11 1.45
N GLY A 42 -0.09 -1.09 0.14
CA GLY A 42 0.69 -1.84 -0.84
C GLY A 42 0.34 -3.33 -0.96
N VAL A 43 -0.67 -3.82 -0.24
CA VAL A 43 -1.21 -5.17 -0.41
C VAL A 43 -2.51 -5.07 -1.19
N LYS A 44 -2.51 -5.50 -2.46
CA LYS A 44 -3.76 -5.68 -3.22
C LYS A 44 -4.41 -6.98 -2.76
N LEU A 45 -5.27 -6.90 -1.75
CA LEU A 45 -6.18 -7.98 -1.42
C LEU A 45 -7.08 -8.23 -2.64
N PRO A 46 -7.21 -9.46 -3.15
CA PRO A 46 -8.17 -9.74 -4.20
C PRO A 46 -9.57 -9.66 -3.60
N GLY A 47 -10.20 -8.49 -3.69
CA GLY A 47 -11.64 -8.37 -3.55
C GLY A 47 -12.20 -7.38 -2.54
N ASP A 48 -11.52 -6.28 -2.17
CA ASP A 48 -12.27 -5.09 -1.75
C ASP A 48 -11.45 -3.80 -1.94
N GLY A 49 -11.86 -3.03 -2.94
CA GLY A 49 -11.30 -1.72 -3.28
C GLY A 49 -11.73 -0.66 -2.29
N ALA A 50 -11.03 -0.57 -1.15
CA ALA A 50 -11.18 0.53 -0.21
C ALA A 50 -9.81 1.10 0.20
N ALA A 51 -9.42 2.16 -0.53
CA ALA A 51 -8.66 3.32 -0.10
C ALA A 51 -7.26 3.13 0.54
N ALA A 52 -6.22 3.52 -0.22
CA ALA A 52 -5.32 4.64 0.10
C ALA A 52 -3.93 4.44 -0.55
N THR A 53 -3.65 5.15 -1.65
CA THR A 53 -2.55 6.14 -1.69
C THR A 53 -2.93 7.20 -2.72
N ASP A 54 -3.26 8.38 -2.22
CA ASP A 54 -2.84 9.68 -2.76
C ASP A 54 -2.49 9.72 -4.26
N GLY A 55 -3.46 10.20 -5.04
CA GLY A 55 -3.21 10.70 -6.37
C GLY A 55 -2.40 12.00 -6.31
N ARG A 56 -1.08 11.88 -6.35
CA ARG A 56 -0.19 12.90 -6.90
C ARG A 56 1.00 12.29 -7.64
N ALA A 57 0.71 11.43 -8.61
CA ALA A 57 1.53 11.39 -9.83
C ALA A 57 1.24 12.72 -10.56
N ALA A 58 2.13 13.69 -10.53
CA ALA A 58 3.34 13.75 -11.34
C ALA A 58 2.99 13.87 -12.83
N GLU A 59 3.27 15.07 -13.34
CA GLU A 59 3.65 15.36 -14.73
C GLU A 59 2.59 15.21 -15.83
N SER A 60 1.77 16.25 -15.99
CA SER A 60 1.41 16.69 -17.35
C SER A 60 2.57 17.51 -17.88
N ASN A 61 3.55 16.81 -18.45
CA ASN A 61 4.51 17.38 -19.37
C ASN A 61 3.75 17.73 -20.66
N GLU A 62 3.05 18.86 -20.64
CA GLU A 62 2.26 19.37 -21.76
C GLU A 62 2.61 20.85 -21.96
N SER A 63 3.08 21.19 -23.16
CA SER A 63 3.57 22.50 -23.65
C SER A 63 5.09 22.75 -23.43
N ALA A 64 5.95 22.87 -24.44
CA ALA A 64 5.73 23.04 -25.86
C ALA A 64 6.98 22.64 -26.66
N SER A 65 6.91 21.57 -27.44
CA SER A 65 7.76 21.39 -28.62
C SER A 65 6.90 21.51 -29.86
N THR A 66 6.47 22.74 -30.16
CA THR A 66 6.05 23.11 -31.52
C THR A 66 7.30 23.38 -32.34
N CYS A 67 7.96 22.32 -32.82
CA CYS A 67 8.78 22.42 -34.02
C CYS A 67 7.82 22.37 -35.21
N SER A 68 7.26 23.54 -35.55
CA SER A 68 6.52 23.73 -36.80
C SER A 68 7.44 23.46 -37.97
N VAL A 69 7.03 22.48 -38.76
CA VAL A 69 7.51 22.18 -40.11
C VAL A 69 6.90 23.22 -41.06
N LEU A 70 7.70 23.67 -42.04
CA LEU A 70 7.44 24.60 -43.16
C LEU A 70 7.99 26.02 -42.98
#